data_AF-A0AAP7KG95-F1
#
_entry.id   AF-A0AAP7KG95-F1
#
_cell.length_a   1.000
_cell.length_b   1.000
_cell.length_c   1.000
_cell.angle_alpha   90.00
_cell.angle_beta   90.00
_cell.angle_gamma   90.00
#
_symmetry.space_group_name_H-M   'P 1'
#
loop_
_entity.id
_entity.type
_entity.pdbx_description
1 polymer ?
#
loop_
_entity_poly.entity_id
_entity_poly.type
_entity_poly.pdbx_seq_one_letter_code
_entity_poly.pdbx_strand_id
1 'polypeptide(L)'
;MAIDPEEIRDQVIASREQMKQFVHNPPKCPKRSTPMSKLTQYSNVRVIFEIDGCQADAELSHGETMALAQFFKRAHWSEFRGCAIDDHEAYSIRAAVGKLQDALARSGYNPR
;
A
#
# COMPACT_ATOMS: atom_id res chain seq x y z
N MET A 1 -36.37 23.51 -18.38
CA MET A 1 -35.42 23.37 -19.49
C MET A 1 -35.24 21.88 -19.72
N ALA A 2 -35.86 21.35 -20.77
CA ALA A 2 -35.61 19.97 -21.19
C ALA A 2 -34.22 19.97 -21.86
N ILE A 3 -33.36 19.04 -21.46
CA ILE A 3 -32.05 18.87 -22.10
C ILE A 3 -32.32 18.23 -23.45
N ASP A 4 -31.94 18.90 -24.53
CA ASP A 4 -32.20 18.43 -25.89
C ASP A 4 -31.42 17.13 -26.14
N PRO A 5 -32.09 16.05 -26.57
CA PRO A 5 -31.47 14.74 -26.75
C PRO A 5 -30.41 14.71 -27.88
N GLU A 6 -30.36 15.74 -28.71
CA GLU A 6 -29.34 15.93 -29.75
C GLU A 6 -28.00 16.40 -29.15
N GLU A 7 -28.03 17.25 -28.11
CA GLU A 7 -26.84 17.74 -27.42
C GLU A 7 -26.09 16.61 -26.70
N ILE A 8 -26.83 15.65 -26.14
CA ILE A 8 -26.26 14.45 -25.51
C ILE A 8 -25.58 13.56 -26.57
N ARG A 9 -26.16 13.45 -27.76
CA ARG A 9 -25.59 12.66 -28.85
C ARG A 9 -24.27 13.25 -29.32
N ASP A 10 -24.20 14.57 -29.47
CA ASP A 10 -22.99 15.27 -29.88
C ASP A 10 -21.88 15.19 -28.83
N GLN A 11 -22.21 15.26 -27.54
CA GLN A 11 -21.25 15.05 -26.46
C GLN A 11 -20.66 13.63 -26.45
N VAL A 12 -21.48 12.61 -26.77
CA VAL A 12 -21.02 11.20 -26.85
C VAL A 12 -20.15 10.98 -28.09
N ILE A 13 -20.50 11.57 -29.24
CA ILE A 13 -19.70 11.49 -30.46
C ILE A 13 -18.35 12.20 -30.27
N ALA A 14 -18.35 13.40 -29.67
CA ALA A 14 -17.13 14.14 -29.35
C ALA A 14 -16.22 13.37 -28.38
N SER A 15 -16.78 12.72 -27.35
CA SER A 15 -16.02 11.89 -26.41
C SER A 15 -15.42 10.65 -27.08
N ARG A 16 -16.15 10.04 -28.02
CA ARG A 16 -15.67 8.88 -28.78
C ARG A 16 -14.55 9.23 -29.76
N GLU A 17 -14.60 10.41 -30.38
CA GLU A 17 -13.52 10.96 -31.20
C GLU A 17 -12.27 11.26 -30.36
N GLN A 18 -12.42 11.86 -29.17
CA GLN A 18 -11.31 12.09 -28.26
C GLN A 18 -10.63 10.78 -27.82
N MET A 19 -11.40 9.71 -27.60
CA MET A 19 -10.83 8.39 -27.27
C MET A 19 -10.05 7.75 -28.44
N LYS A 20 -10.43 7.97 -29.70
CA LYS A 20 -9.66 7.47 -30.86
C LYS A 20 -8.26 8.10 -30.95
N GLN A 21 -8.11 9.34 -30.47
CA GLN A 21 -6.83 10.05 -30.45
C GLN A 21 -5.83 9.42 -29.47
N PHE A 22 -6.30 8.89 -28.34
CA PHE A 22 -5.46 8.21 -27.34
C PHE A 22 -4.87 6.87 -27.83
N VAL A 23 -5.51 6.23 -28.81
CA VAL A 23 -5.04 4.95 -29.37
C VAL A 23 -3.84 5.17 -30.31
N HIS A 24 -3.82 6.27 -31.07
CA HIS A 24 -2.77 6.54 -32.06
C HIS A 24 -1.60 7.38 -31.53
N ASN A 25 -1.80 8.12 -30.43
CA ASN A 25 -0.74 8.88 -29.78
C ASN A 25 -0.90 8.76 -28.25
N PRO A 26 -0.39 7.67 -27.64
CA PRO A 26 -0.51 7.50 -26.21
C PRO A 26 0.21 8.66 -25.50
N PRO A 27 -0.39 9.25 -24.44
CA PRO A 27 0.28 10.28 -23.67
C PRO A 27 1.62 9.72 -23.20
N LYS A 28 2.72 10.37 -23.60
CA LYS A 28 4.04 10.01 -23.09
C LYS A 28 3.96 10.04 -21.58
N CYS A 29 4.20 8.89 -20.96
CA CYS A 29 4.34 8.81 -19.51
C CYS A 29 5.30 9.94 -19.11
N PRO A 30 4.88 10.87 -18.22
CA PRO A 30 5.81 11.85 -17.72
C PRO A 30 6.96 11.07 -17.13
N LYS A 31 8.17 11.23 -17.69
CA LYS A 31 9.36 10.63 -17.12
C LYS A 31 9.37 11.12 -15.68
N ARG A 32 9.14 10.23 -14.71
CA ARG A 32 9.32 10.54 -13.28
C ARG A 32 10.81 10.81 -13.08
N SER A 33 11.24 12.01 -13.42
CA SER A 33 12.41 12.62 -12.84
C SER A 33 11.99 13.08 -11.45
N THR A 34 11.78 12.12 -10.55
CA THR A 34 11.80 12.45 -9.13
C THR A 34 13.28 12.64 -8.78
N PRO A 35 13.71 13.84 -8.36
CA PRO A 35 15.03 13.95 -7.78
C PRO A 35 15.05 13.11 -6.49
N MET A 36 15.98 12.16 -6.41
CA MET A 36 16.32 11.43 -5.18
C MET A 36 16.99 12.35 -4.15
N SER A 37 16.35 13.46 -3.78
CA SER A 37 16.90 14.47 -2.86
C SER A 37 16.08 14.63 -1.57
N LYS A 38 15.25 13.63 -1.24
CA LYS A 38 14.75 13.43 0.13
C LYS A 38 15.11 12.03 0.61
N LEU A 39 16.41 11.76 0.68
CA LEU A 39 16.87 10.84 1.70
C LEU A 39 16.77 11.62 3.02
N THR A 40 15.73 11.32 3.82
CA THR A 40 15.88 10.68 5.14
C THR A 40 15.68 11.65 6.29
N GLN A 41 14.42 11.99 6.56
CA GLN A 41 14.04 12.11 7.97
C GLN A 41 13.76 10.66 8.42
N TYR A 42 14.81 9.97 8.86
CA TYR A 42 14.68 8.64 9.46
C TYR A 42 14.10 8.81 10.87
N SER A 43 12.79 9.04 10.94
CA SER A 43 12.09 9.03 12.21
C SER A 43 12.09 7.61 12.74
N ASN A 44 12.55 7.42 13.99
CA ASN A 44 12.37 6.17 14.70
C ASN A 44 10.89 5.80 14.72
N VAL A 45 10.58 4.53 14.48
CA VAL A 45 9.22 4.01 14.53
C VAL A 45 9.02 3.36 15.88
N ARG A 46 8.07 3.87 16.65
CA ARG A 46 7.69 3.29 17.94
C ARG A 46 6.47 2.42 17.75
N VAL A 47 6.58 1.15 18.11
CA VAL A 47 5.45 0.22 18.18
C VAL A 47 5.04 0.11 19.63
N ILE A 48 3.75 0.25 19.91
CA ILE A 48 3.18 0.18 21.25
C ILE A 48 2.21 -0.99 21.28
N PHE A 49 2.41 -1.88 22.25
CA PHE A 49 1.53 -2.97 22.59
C PHE A 49 0.84 -2.64 23.91
N GLU A 50 -0.48 -2.58 23.87
CA GLU A 50 -1.31 -2.46 25.07
C GLU A 50 -1.84 -3.85 25.42
N ILE A 51 -1.44 -4.38 26.57
CA ILE A 51 -1.79 -5.73 27.03
C ILE A 51 -2.29 -5.61 28.47
N ASP A 52 -3.57 -5.89 28.71
CA ASP A 52 -4.20 -5.89 30.04
C ASP A 52 -3.90 -4.63 30.90
N GLY A 53 -3.84 -3.46 30.26
CA GLY A 53 -3.55 -2.18 30.92
C GLY A 53 -2.05 -1.88 31.11
N CYS A 54 -1.16 -2.77 30.68
CA CYS A 54 0.28 -2.53 30.61
C CYS A 54 0.68 -2.05 29.21
N GLN A 55 1.51 -1.01 29.14
CA GLN A 55 2.09 -0.52 27.89
C GLN A 55 3.51 -1.08 27.73
N ALA A 56 3.73 -1.82 26.66
CA ALA A 56 5.06 -2.25 26.23
C ALA A 56 5.36 -1.59 24.88
N ASP A 57 6.54 -1.00 24.74
CA ASP A 57 6.93 -0.35 23.49
C ASP A 57 8.31 -0.77 23.01
N ALA A 58 8.51 -0.64 21.71
CA ALA A 58 9.79 -0.85 21.06
C ALA A 58 10.04 0.28 20.06
N GLU A 59 11.21 0.89 20.14
CA GLU A 59 11.70 1.81 19.12
C GLU A 59 12.53 1.05 18.09
N LEU A 60 12.17 1.22 16.83
CA LEU A 60 12.86 0.64 15.68
C LEU A 60 13.48 1.77 14.87
N SER A 61 14.72 1.62 14.48
CA SER A 61 15.32 2.48 13.47
C SER A 61 14.56 2.32 12.15
N HIS A 62 14.75 3.28 11.23
CA HIS A 62 14.18 3.16 9.90
C HIS A 62 14.65 1.88 9.17
N GLY A 63 15.94 1.53 9.31
CA GLY A 63 16.51 0.34 8.67
C GLY A 63 15.84 -0.95 9.16
N GLU A 64 15.64 -1.07 10.47
CA GLU A 64 14.95 -2.21 11.08
C GLU A 64 13.48 -2.26 10.67
N THR A 65 12.80 -1.13 10.66
CA THR A 65 11.40 -1.03 10.21
C THR A 65 11.25 -1.45 8.75
N MET A 66 12.16 -0.98 7.88
CA MET A 66 12.18 -1.34 6.48
C MET A 66 12.46 -2.84 6.28
N ALA A 67 13.41 -3.40 7.03
CA ALA A 67 13.71 -4.82 6.99
C ALA A 67 12.50 -5.66 7.42
N LEU A 68 11.81 -5.24 8.48
CA LEU A 68 10.60 -5.89 9.00
C LEU A 68 9.45 -5.83 7.98
N ALA A 69 9.19 -4.66 7.38
CA ALA A 69 8.18 -4.52 6.34
C ALA A 69 8.45 -5.45 5.15
N GLN A 70 9.70 -5.53 4.71
CA GLN A 70 10.12 -6.40 3.62
C GLN A 70 10.07 -7.89 3.99
N PHE A 71 10.29 -8.23 5.26
CA PHE A 71 10.09 -9.57 5.78
C PHE A 71 8.62 -9.97 5.71
N PHE A 72 7.70 -9.18 6.29
CA PHE A 72 6.27 -9.50 6.28
C PHE A 72 5.71 -9.65 4.87
N LYS A 73 6.22 -8.87 3.93
CA LYS A 73 5.87 -8.98 2.52
C LYS A 73 6.26 -10.31 1.85
N ARG A 74 7.39 -10.88 2.25
CA ARG A 74 7.93 -12.14 1.70
C ARG A 74 7.50 -13.36 2.49
N ALA A 75 6.95 -13.17 3.69
CA ALA A 75 6.44 -14.27 4.49
C ALA A 75 5.21 -14.88 3.82
N HIS A 76 5.22 -16.20 3.68
CA HIS A 76 4.15 -17.00 3.13
C HIS A 76 3.48 -17.86 4.21
N TRP A 77 2.40 -18.52 3.83
CA TRP A 77 1.63 -19.40 4.71
C TRP A 77 2.47 -20.54 5.30
N SER A 78 3.46 -21.04 4.57
CA SER A 78 4.38 -22.09 5.02
C SER A 78 5.15 -21.69 6.27
N GLU A 79 5.65 -20.45 6.35
CA GLU A 79 6.40 -19.98 7.50
C GLU A 79 5.49 -19.80 8.71
N PHE A 80 4.27 -19.26 8.51
CA PHE A 80 3.30 -19.13 9.60
C PHE A 80 2.85 -20.50 10.13
N ARG A 81 2.63 -21.48 9.25
CA ARG A 81 2.28 -22.84 9.68
C ARG A 81 3.43 -23.55 10.33
N GLY A 82 4.66 -23.37 9.87
CA GLY A 82 5.85 -24.00 10.46
C GLY A 82 6.13 -23.54 11.88
N CYS A 83 5.71 -22.33 12.25
CA CYS A 83 5.88 -21.78 13.60
C CYS A 83 4.70 -22.05 14.55
N ALA A 84 3.54 -22.45 14.02
CA ALA A 84 2.31 -22.61 14.79
C ALA A 84 2.11 -24.06 15.26
N ILE A 85 1.60 -24.22 16.48
CA ILE A 85 1.19 -25.50 17.07
C ILE A 85 0.04 -26.11 16.26
N ASP A 86 -0.92 -25.29 15.84
CA ASP A 86 -2.08 -25.72 15.07
C ASP A 86 -2.48 -24.72 13.96
N ASP A 87 -3.50 -25.09 13.18
CA ASP A 87 -4.01 -24.24 12.10
C ASP A 87 -4.64 -22.94 12.62
N HIS A 88 -5.29 -22.98 13.78
CA HIS A 88 -5.96 -21.82 14.36
C HIS A 88 -4.95 -20.75 14.80
N GLU A 89 -3.88 -21.16 15.45
CA GLU A 89 -2.75 -20.29 15.78
C GLU A 89 -2.12 -19.73 14.51
N ALA A 90 -1.93 -20.52 13.46
CA ALA A 90 -1.36 -20.02 12.21
C ALA A 90 -2.23 -18.96 11.52
N TYR A 91 -3.56 -19.14 11.52
CA TYR A 91 -4.48 -18.10 11.05
C TYR A 91 -4.39 -16.84 11.92
N SER A 92 -4.23 -17.01 13.24
CA SER A 92 -4.06 -15.90 14.19
C SER A 92 -2.77 -15.12 13.92
N ILE A 93 -1.64 -15.82 13.68
CA ILE A 93 -0.36 -15.23 13.27
C ILE A 93 -0.53 -14.45 11.97
N ARG A 94 -1.14 -15.05 10.95
CA ARG A 94 -1.38 -14.40 9.66
C ARG A 94 -2.21 -13.12 9.81
N ALA A 95 -3.26 -13.16 10.63
CA ALA A 95 -4.11 -12.00 10.89
C ALA A 95 -3.34 -10.88 11.62
N ALA A 96 -2.50 -11.23 12.61
CA ALA A 96 -1.65 -10.27 13.31
C ALA A 96 -0.63 -9.62 12.37
N VAL A 97 0.04 -10.41 11.52
CA VAL A 97 0.96 -9.89 10.49
C VAL A 97 0.25 -8.93 9.54
N GLY A 98 -0.97 -9.25 9.10
CA GLY A 98 -1.76 -8.35 8.25
C GLY A 98 -2.01 -6.97 8.89
N LYS A 99 -2.38 -6.94 10.18
CA LYS A 99 -2.56 -5.69 10.93
C LYS A 99 -1.28 -4.86 11.00
N LEU A 100 -0.13 -5.51 11.19
CA LEU A 100 1.17 -4.85 11.20
C LEU A 100 1.55 -4.32 9.82
N GLN A 101 1.30 -5.08 8.75
CA GLN A 101 1.50 -4.63 7.36
C GLN A 101 0.67 -3.39 7.06
N ASP A 102 -0.59 -3.35 7.46
CA ASP A 102 -1.47 -2.18 7.28
C ASP A 102 -0.96 -0.97 8.06
N ALA A 103 -0.49 -1.15 9.30
CA ALA A 103 0.08 -0.09 10.10
C ALA A 103 1.36 0.49 9.48
N LEU A 104 2.24 -0.39 9.00
CA LEU A 104 3.48 -0.01 8.31
C LEU A 104 3.18 0.75 7.01
N ALA A 105 2.22 0.27 6.19
CA ALA A 105 1.81 0.93 4.96
C ALA A 105 1.26 2.35 5.22
N ARG A 106 0.42 2.53 6.27
CA ARG A 106 -0.07 3.86 6.68
C ARG A 106 1.06 4.80 7.11
N SER A 107 2.13 4.27 7.68
CA SER A 107 3.32 5.05 8.06
C SER A 107 4.30 5.32 6.91
N GLY A 108 3.96 4.93 5.68
CA GLY A 108 4.78 5.17 4.49
C GLY A 108 5.84 4.11 4.22
N TYR A 109 5.93 3.06 5.05
CA TYR A 109 6.71 1.87 4.76
C TYR A 109 5.84 0.98 3.88
N ASN A 110 5.93 1.16 2.56
CA ASN A 110 5.15 0.35 1.62
C ASN A 110 5.92 -0.93 1.28
N PRO A 111 5.50 -2.11 1.78
CA PRO A 111 6.00 -3.38 1.28
C PRO A 111 5.60 -3.62 -0.20
N ARG A 112 6.27 -2.91 -1.13
CA ARG A 112 5.93 -2.61 -2.56
C ARG A 112 4.64 -1.83 -2.74
#